data_AF-A0A2V2WW91-F1
#
_entry.id   AF-A0A2V2WW91-F1
#
_cell.length_a   1.000
_cell.length_b   1.000
_cell.length_c   1.000
_cell.angle_alpha   90.00
_cell.angle_beta   90.00
_cell.angle_gamma   90.00
#
_symmetry.space_group_name_H-M   'P 1'
#
loop_
_entity.id
_entity.type
_entity.pdbx_description
1 polymer ?
#
loop_
_entity_poly.entity_id
_entity_poly.type
_entity_poly.pdbx_seq_one_letter_code
_entity_poly.pdbx_strand_id
1 'polypeptide(L)'
;MKVFLCILLLSLGFIWVCGVGEVLPLEAYENRTLYPVIPTYDRLPLLSIGVLSDIQYADEEEKSRRHFRLSPGKVEHAVKEMNANRSHMDLVMHLGDTVNRDIARNLQVINSILKQLQFPFFQLLGNHDFLGLGEEHHDHVYRLLRMPARYYSLQVGEGGVFLLIVLDGTDLSVFATRAGTARRAETNGMKHRYRHRKNMLDVNGGIGEEQMQWLRMQLEYASKQKMVVLVFCHFPMYPYDDELNLWNDVEVVRLLSNYSCVAAVISGHTHRWEHEQLVVAHKNGEFTIHFVKFGGIVQSPFTSWGFIEAYEKELHLHGLNFGRVFDYRLPIRGVPGGAVLRKTTRVLSSGPFIRRRRNVRVISRCGGDTKWLRNIIHQPVPNKTVGRTENVSSLMWVECVIFLSLVVVIALLRLMCRKNRGRQSKFVSVRSRGAVH
;
A
#
# COMPACT_ATOMS: atom_id res chain seq x y z
N MET A 1 -6.30 55.98 -4.60
CA MET A 1 -6.39 55.21 -5.88
C MET A 1 -5.12 54.43 -6.27
N LYS A 2 -4.09 54.28 -5.41
CA LYS A 2 -2.92 53.41 -5.70
C LYS A 2 -2.78 52.18 -4.79
N VAL A 3 -3.71 51.98 -3.85
CA VAL A 3 -3.67 50.84 -2.90
C VAL A 3 -4.66 49.72 -3.29
N PHE A 4 -5.71 50.03 -4.04
CA PHE A 4 -6.69 49.04 -4.50
C PHE A 4 -6.26 48.25 -5.75
N LEU A 5 -5.26 48.73 -6.50
CA LEU A 5 -4.78 48.06 -7.71
C LEU A 5 -3.75 46.94 -7.41
N CYS A 6 -3.09 46.97 -6.25
CA CYS A 6 -2.19 45.89 -5.84
C CYS A 6 -2.93 44.68 -5.26
N ILE A 7 -4.15 44.86 -4.73
CA ILE A 7 -4.94 43.76 -4.18
C ILE A 7 -5.66 42.99 -5.30
N LEU A 8 -6.01 43.66 -6.41
CA LEU A 8 -6.63 43.03 -7.58
C LEU A 8 -5.62 42.28 -8.49
N LEU A 9 -4.33 42.63 -8.42
CA LEU A 9 -3.26 41.91 -9.12
C LEU A 9 -2.72 40.71 -8.32
N LEU A 10 -3.08 40.58 -7.04
CA LEU A 10 -2.74 39.41 -6.20
C LEU A 10 -3.83 38.32 -6.23
N SER A 11 -5.00 38.57 -6.82
CA SER A 11 -6.13 37.63 -6.86
C SER A 11 -6.37 36.96 -8.22
N LEU A 12 -5.54 37.22 -9.24
CA LEU A 12 -5.72 36.67 -10.60
C LEU A 12 -4.53 35.85 -11.14
N GLY A 13 -3.55 35.51 -10.28
CA GLY A 13 -2.34 34.77 -10.69
C GLY A 13 -2.12 33.40 -10.05
N PHE A 14 -3.02 32.94 -9.19
CA PHE A 14 -2.96 31.60 -8.59
C PHE A 14 -4.20 30.80 -9.00
N ILE A 15 -4.29 30.49 -10.29
CA ILE A 15 -4.87 29.21 -10.67
C ILE A 15 -3.86 28.19 -10.16
N TRP A 16 -4.15 27.65 -8.98
CA TRP A 16 -3.50 26.47 -8.47
C TRP A 16 -3.81 25.37 -9.47
N VAL A 17 -2.92 25.19 -10.44
CA VAL A 17 -2.88 23.98 -11.25
C VAL A 17 -2.47 22.90 -10.26
N CYS A 18 -3.48 22.29 -9.64
CA CYS A 18 -3.39 20.95 -9.08
C CYS A 18 -2.80 20.06 -10.19
N GLY A 19 -1.52 19.84 -10.07
CA GLY A 19 -0.69 19.27 -11.10
C GLY A 19 0.66 18.95 -10.52
N VAL A 20 0.68 18.25 -9.39
CA VAL A 20 1.76 17.28 -9.17
C VAL A 20 1.55 16.23 -10.27
N GLY A 21 1.97 16.58 -11.49
CA GLY A 21 2.17 15.58 -12.51
C GLY A 21 3.23 14.68 -11.93
N GLU A 22 2.88 13.46 -11.58
CA GLU A 22 3.87 12.44 -11.25
C GLU A 22 4.73 12.23 -12.50
N VAL A 23 5.83 12.94 -12.52
CA VAL A 23 6.81 12.89 -13.59
C VAL A 23 7.96 12.09 -13.03
N LEU A 24 8.02 10.82 -13.41
CA LEU A 24 9.17 9.96 -13.10
C LEU A 24 10.47 10.60 -13.59
N PRO A 25 11.60 10.39 -12.90
CA PRO A 25 12.89 10.90 -13.36
C PRO A 25 13.22 10.38 -14.76
N LEU A 26 14.04 11.11 -15.52
CA LEU A 26 14.40 10.73 -16.90
C LEU A 26 15.04 9.34 -16.96
N GLU A 27 15.80 8.96 -15.92
CA GLU A 27 16.40 7.63 -15.75
C GLU A 27 15.36 6.48 -15.76
N ALA A 28 14.07 6.78 -15.51
CA ALA A 28 12.98 5.82 -15.62
C ALA A 28 12.71 5.37 -17.08
N TYR A 29 13.33 6.02 -18.08
CA TYR A 29 13.13 5.77 -19.50
C TYR A 29 14.44 5.39 -20.23
N GLU A 30 15.60 5.50 -19.57
CA GLU A 30 16.90 5.18 -20.15
C GLU A 30 17.21 3.67 -20.11
N ASN A 31 18.00 3.19 -21.08
CA ASN A 31 18.50 1.81 -21.19
C ASN A 31 17.42 0.72 -21.01
N ARG A 32 16.23 0.94 -21.57
CA ARG A 32 15.11 0.00 -21.54
C ARG A 32 15.16 -0.96 -22.71
N THR A 33 14.90 -2.24 -22.42
CA THR A 33 14.54 -3.22 -23.45
C THR A 33 13.08 -3.57 -23.27
N LEU A 34 12.35 -3.83 -24.34
CA LEU A 34 10.95 -4.24 -24.21
C LEU A 34 10.81 -5.61 -23.53
N TYR A 35 11.81 -6.48 -23.72
CA TYR A 35 11.71 -7.91 -23.40
C TYR A 35 13.02 -8.44 -22.77
N PRO A 36 13.44 -7.94 -21.60
CA PRO A 36 14.62 -8.47 -20.94
C PRO A 36 14.36 -9.90 -20.45
N VAL A 37 15.44 -10.69 -20.32
CA VAL A 37 15.35 -12.00 -19.68
C VAL A 37 15.09 -11.82 -18.19
N ILE A 38 14.05 -12.49 -17.69
CA ILE A 38 13.63 -12.39 -16.29
C ILE A 38 14.18 -13.58 -15.52
N PRO A 39 14.58 -13.38 -14.25
CA PRO A 39 15.00 -14.48 -13.39
C PRO A 39 14.01 -15.64 -13.42
N THR A 40 14.55 -16.85 -13.52
CA THR A 40 13.81 -18.09 -13.27
C THR A 40 14.52 -18.81 -12.13
N TYR A 41 13.74 -19.37 -11.21
CA TYR A 41 14.29 -20.05 -10.03
C TYR A 41 14.12 -21.56 -10.15
N ASP A 42 15.11 -22.31 -9.68
CA ASP A 42 15.16 -23.79 -9.80
C ASP A 42 14.09 -24.52 -8.98
N ARG A 43 13.36 -23.80 -8.12
CA ARG A 43 12.36 -24.36 -7.21
C ARG A 43 10.99 -23.78 -7.55
N LEU A 44 9.99 -24.65 -7.54
CA LEU A 44 8.60 -24.20 -7.66
C LEU A 44 8.18 -23.46 -6.38
N PRO A 45 7.55 -22.28 -6.49
CA PRO A 45 7.06 -21.54 -5.33
C PRO A 45 5.78 -22.15 -4.74
N LEU A 46 5.60 -21.98 -3.43
CA LEU A 46 4.39 -22.39 -2.70
C LEU A 46 3.17 -21.56 -3.08
N LEU A 47 3.36 -20.40 -3.71
CA LEU A 47 2.33 -19.56 -4.31
C LEU A 47 2.98 -18.71 -5.40
N SER A 48 2.37 -18.60 -6.57
CA SER A 48 2.82 -17.70 -7.63
C SER A 48 1.66 -16.84 -8.13
N ILE A 49 1.82 -15.52 -8.03
CA ILE A 49 0.83 -14.52 -8.41
C ILE A 49 1.41 -13.63 -9.50
N GLY A 50 0.73 -13.51 -10.64
CA GLY A 50 1.00 -12.44 -11.60
C GLY A 50 0.36 -11.14 -11.14
N VAL A 51 1.05 -10.02 -11.29
CA VAL A 51 0.61 -8.70 -10.81
C VAL A 51 0.55 -7.70 -11.96
N LEU A 52 -0.60 -7.05 -12.09
CA LEU A 52 -0.83 -5.90 -12.95
C LEU A 52 -1.26 -4.71 -12.08
N SER A 53 -0.96 -3.47 -12.49
CA SER A 53 -1.37 -2.27 -11.76
C SER A 53 -1.64 -1.12 -12.73
N ASP A 54 -2.65 -0.30 -12.42
CA ASP A 54 -2.94 0.99 -13.06
C ASP A 54 -2.87 0.90 -14.59
N ILE A 55 -3.72 0.03 -15.16
CA ILE A 55 -3.88 -0.10 -16.62
C ILE A 55 -4.34 1.24 -17.19
N GLN A 56 -5.30 1.89 -16.51
CA GLN A 56 -5.88 3.18 -16.84
C GLN A 56 -6.10 3.40 -18.34
N TYR A 57 -6.70 2.43 -19.05
CA TYR A 57 -7.01 2.66 -20.46
C TYR A 57 -8.09 3.73 -20.64
N ALA A 58 -7.89 4.59 -21.63
CA ALA A 58 -8.91 5.44 -22.24
C ALA A 58 -8.50 5.76 -23.68
N ASP A 59 -9.49 5.97 -24.55
CA ASP A 59 -9.27 6.51 -25.89
C ASP A 59 -9.08 8.04 -25.84
N GLU A 60 -7.99 8.48 -25.22
CA GLU A 60 -7.66 9.88 -24.97
C GLU A 60 -6.20 10.18 -25.33
N GLU A 61 -5.90 11.46 -25.60
CA GLU A 61 -4.54 11.93 -25.79
C GLU A 61 -3.70 11.76 -24.52
N GLU A 62 -2.39 11.58 -24.71
CA GLU A 62 -1.46 11.44 -23.60
C GLU A 62 -1.45 12.70 -22.72
N LYS A 63 -1.46 12.49 -21.40
CA LYS A 63 -1.44 13.59 -20.43
C LYS A 63 -0.64 13.20 -19.21
N SER A 64 0.23 14.11 -18.72
CA SER A 64 1.06 13.85 -17.53
C SER A 64 1.86 12.54 -17.63
N ARG A 65 2.39 12.25 -18.83
CA ARG A 65 3.09 10.99 -19.17
C ARG A 65 2.26 9.72 -19.00
N ARG A 66 0.94 9.82 -18.98
CA ARG A 66 0.03 8.68 -19.05
C ARG A 66 -0.23 8.36 -20.53
N HIS A 67 0.17 7.17 -20.93
CA HIS A 67 0.07 6.64 -22.30
C HIS A 67 -1.19 5.78 -22.44
N PHE A 68 -2.36 6.42 -22.35
CA PHE A 68 -3.65 5.74 -22.25
C PHE A 68 -3.91 4.76 -23.40
N ARG A 69 -3.73 5.21 -24.65
CA ARG A 69 -3.95 4.37 -25.85
C ARG A 69 -2.93 3.26 -26.01
N LEU A 70 -1.78 3.33 -25.35
CA LEU A 70 -0.77 2.27 -25.37
C LEU A 70 -1.05 1.17 -24.33
N SER A 71 -1.90 1.43 -23.33
CA SER A 71 -2.22 0.46 -22.28
C SER A 71 -2.70 -0.90 -22.80
N PRO A 72 -3.59 -1.00 -23.80
CA PRO A 72 -4.03 -2.29 -24.34
C PRO A 72 -2.87 -3.16 -24.84
N GLY A 73 -1.94 -2.60 -25.64
CA GLY A 73 -0.78 -3.35 -26.14
C GLY A 73 0.18 -3.79 -25.02
N LYS A 74 0.35 -2.96 -23.99
CA LYS A 74 1.15 -3.31 -22.80
C LYS A 74 0.50 -4.45 -21.98
N VAL A 75 -0.82 -4.42 -21.81
CA VAL A 75 -1.57 -5.51 -21.17
C VAL A 75 -1.50 -6.79 -21.99
N GLU A 76 -1.64 -6.71 -23.32
CA GLU A 76 -1.54 -7.88 -24.20
C GLU A 76 -0.18 -8.57 -24.05
N HIS A 77 0.90 -7.77 -23.99
CA HIS A 77 2.23 -8.30 -23.74
C HIS A 77 2.32 -9.01 -22.36
N ALA A 78 1.82 -8.37 -21.29
CA ALA A 78 1.81 -8.98 -19.96
C ALA A 78 1.04 -10.32 -19.93
N VAL A 79 -0.12 -10.38 -20.60
CA VAL A 79 -0.93 -11.60 -20.71
C VAL A 79 -0.19 -12.70 -21.47
N LYS A 80 0.48 -12.37 -22.59
CA LYS A 80 1.30 -13.33 -23.35
C LYS A 80 2.43 -13.89 -22.51
N GLU A 81 3.15 -13.04 -21.79
CA GLU A 81 4.23 -13.46 -20.89
C GLU A 81 3.72 -14.41 -19.80
N MET A 82 2.67 -14.02 -19.09
CA MET A 82 2.06 -14.83 -18.03
C MET A 82 1.61 -16.20 -18.55
N ASN A 83 1.00 -16.24 -19.73
CA ASN A 83 0.53 -17.47 -20.35
C ASN A 83 1.66 -18.39 -20.84
N ALA A 84 2.72 -17.84 -21.41
CA ALA A 84 3.80 -18.61 -22.04
C ALA A 84 4.84 -19.11 -21.01
N ASN A 85 5.22 -18.26 -20.06
CA ASN A 85 6.44 -18.45 -19.27
C ASN A 85 6.20 -18.80 -17.79
N ARG A 86 4.95 -18.92 -17.35
CA ARG A 86 4.60 -19.13 -15.93
C ARG A 86 3.49 -20.18 -15.74
N SER A 87 3.69 -21.37 -16.30
CA SER A 87 2.72 -22.48 -16.21
C SER A 87 2.36 -22.90 -14.77
N HIS A 88 3.20 -22.58 -13.78
CA HIS A 88 2.98 -22.84 -12.35
C HIS A 88 2.20 -21.74 -11.61
N MET A 89 1.85 -20.63 -12.27
CA MET A 89 1.14 -19.52 -11.65
C MET A 89 -0.26 -19.93 -11.17
N ASP A 90 -0.63 -19.45 -9.98
CA ASP A 90 -1.89 -19.79 -9.32
C ASP A 90 -3.04 -18.86 -9.75
N LEU A 91 -2.75 -17.55 -9.86
CA LEU A 91 -3.70 -16.51 -10.24
C LEU A 91 -2.99 -15.24 -10.73
N VAL A 92 -3.76 -14.30 -11.27
CA VAL A 92 -3.35 -12.92 -11.52
C VAL A 92 -4.16 -11.98 -10.62
N MET A 93 -3.46 -11.04 -9.97
CA MET A 93 -4.03 -9.96 -9.17
C MET A 93 -3.80 -8.62 -9.86
N HIS A 94 -4.85 -7.88 -10.13
CA HIS A 94 -4.79 -6.51 -10.64
C HIS A 94 -5.08 -5.50 -9.53
N LEU A 95 -4.18 -4.52 -9.34
CA LEU A 95 -4.18 -3.62 -8.19
C LEU A 95 -5.06 -2.36 -8.37
N GLY A 96 -6.12 -2.44 -9.17
CA GLY A 96 -7.08 -1.36 -9.38
C GLY A 96 -6.72 -0.41 -10.51
N ASP A 97 -7.60 0.55 -10.78
CA ASP A 97 -7.47 1.53 -11.85
C ASP A 97 -7.41 0.87 -13.25
N THR A 98 -8.47 0.13 -13.56
CA THR A 98 -8.60 -0.67 -14.79
C THR A 98 -8.72 0.22 -16.03
N VAL A 99 -9.46 1.30 -15.90
CA VAL A 99 -9.64 2.34 -16.92
C VAL A 99 -9.29 3.69 -16.32
N ASN A 100 -8.96 4.68 -17.15
CA ASN A 100 -8.68 6.02 -16.66
C ASN A 100 -9.97 6.74 -16.21
N ARG A 101 -11.07 6.51 -16.93
CA ARG A 101 -12.41 7.04 -16.63
C ARG A 101 -13.45 6.36 -17.53
N ASP A 102 -14.72 6.65 -17.29
CA ASP A 102 -15.86 6.15 -18.07
C ASP A 102 -15.74 4.63 -18.29
N ILE A 103 -15.83 3.91 -17.18
CA ILE A 103 -15.67 2.46 -17.15
C ILE A 103 -16.67 1.75 -18.05
N ALA A 104 -17.88 2.29 -18.23
CA ALA A 104 -18.86 1.72 -19.14
C ALA A 104 -18.35 1.68 -20.59
N ARG A 105 -17.67 2.74 -21.04
CA ARG A 105 -17.12 2.85 -22.39
C ARG A 105 -15.81 2.08 -22.57
N ASN A 106 -14.86 2.25 -21.64
CA ASN A 106 -13.47 1.83 -21.87
C ASN A 106 -13.19 0.38 -21.44
N LEU A 107 -13.97 -0.19 -20.53
CA LEU A 107 -13.66 -1.49 -19.92
C LEU A 107 -13.68 -2.64 -20.93
N GLN A 108 -14.49 -2.58 -21.99
CA GLN A 108 -14.60 -3.68 -22.96
C GLN A 108 -13.27 -3.99 -23.65
N VAL A 109 -12.47 -2.97 -23.97
CA VAL A 109 -11.17 -3.12 -24.63
C VAL A 109 -10.23 -3.93 -23.75
N ILE A 110 -10.06 -3.52 -22.49
CA ILE A 110 -9.18 -4.22 -21.54
C ILE A 110 -9.71 -5.60 -21.17
N ASN A 111 -11.02 -5.74 -20.96
CA ASN A 111 -11.63 -7.03 -20.67
C ASN A 111 -11.45 -8.05 -21.80
N SER A 112 -11.40 -7.61 -23.07
CA SER A 112 -11.18 -8.52 -24.20
C SER A 112 -9.78 -9.15 -24.17
N ILE A 113 -8.80 -8.43 -23.61
CA ILE A 113 -7.41 -8.88 -23.49
C ILE A 113 -7.24 -9.73 -22.23
N LEU A 114 -7.75 -9.26 -21.08
CA LEU A 114 -7.66 -9.99 -19.80
C LEU A 114 -8.34 -11.37 -19.84
N LYS A 115 -9.41 -11.54 -20.65
CA LYS A 115 -10.06 -12.84 -20.87
C LYS A 115 -9.15 -13.90 -21.50
N GLN A 116 -8.03 -13.51 -22.10
CA GLN A 116 -7.07 -14.43 -22.71
C GLN A 116 -6.12 -15.05 -21.66
N LEU A 117 -6.10 -14.52 -20.43
CA LEU A 117 -5.35 -15.12 -19.33
C LEU A 117 -5.81 -16.56 -19.11
N GLN A 118 -4.84 -17.47 -19.06
CA GLN A 118 -5.07 -18.87 -18.78
C GLN A 118 -5.20 -19.17 -17.28
N PHE A 119 -5.29 -18.14 -16.43
CA PHE A 119 -5.26 -18.20 -14.97
C PHE A 119 -6.44 -17.44 -14.36
N PRO A 120 -6.91 -17.83 -13.16
CA PRO A 120 -7.90 -17.05 -12.42
C PRO A 120 -7.44 -15.59 -12.27
N PHE A 121 -8.33 -14.65 -12.60
CA PHE A 121 -8.07 -13.21 -12.51
C PHE A 121 -8.91 -12.61 -11.39
N PHE A 122 -8.24 -11.89 -10.50
CA PHE A 122 -8.82 -11.15 -9.40
C PHE A 122 -8.33 -9.71 -9.45
N GLN A 123 -9.14 -8.79 -8.94
CA GLN A 123 -8.76 -7.39 -8.88
C GLN A 123 -9.39 -6.67 -7.70
N LEU A 124 -8.85 -5.50 -7.40
CA LEU A 124 -9.36 -4.56 -6.42
C LEU A 124 -9.81 -3.27 -7.11
N LEU A 125 -10.48 -2.39 -6.35
CA LEU A 125 -10.96 -1.09 -6.84
C LEU A 125 -9.90 -0.01 -6.65
N GLY A 126 -9.68 0.81 -7.69
CA GLY A 126 -8.93 2.06 -7.60
C GLY A 126 -9.82 3.30 -7.80
N ASN A 127 -9.28 4.49 -7.60
CA ASN A 127 -10.05 5.73 -7.70
C ASN A 127 -10.51 6.03 -9.13
N HIS A 128 -9.73 5.65 -10.15
CA HIS A 128 -10.09 5.88 -11.55
C HIS A 128 -11.25 5.01 -12.03
N ASP A 129 -11.51 3.87 -11.38
CA ASP A 129 -12.65 2.98 -11.70
C ASP A 129 -14.03 3.65 -11.48
N PHE A 130 -14.08 4.77 -10.76
CA PHE A 130 -15.30 5.54 -10.48
C PHE A 130 -15.41 6.83 -11.32
N LEU A 131 -14.35 7.28 -11.96
CA LEU A 131 -14.35 8.58 -12.63
C LEU A 131 -15.28 8.59 -13.85
N GLY A 132 -16.21 9.54 -13.88
CA GLY A 132 -17.21 9.66 -14.93
C GLY A 132 -18.40 8.69 -14.79
N LEU A 133 -18.47 7.94 -13.69
CA LEU A 133 -19.61 7.08 -13.37
C LEU A 133 -20.57 7.81 -12.41
N GLY A 134 -21.87 7.75 -12.69
CA GLY A 134 -22.91 8.29 -11.79
C GLY A 134 -22.91 7.63 -10.42
N GLU A 135 -23.19 8.40 -9.35
CA GLU A 135 -23.14 7.92 -7.96
C GLU A 135 -24.09 6.75 -7.69
N GLU A 136 -25.18 6.64 -8.45
CA GLU A 136 -26.14 5.54 -8.40
C GLU A 136 -25.54 4.18 -8.78
N HIS A 137 -24.38 4.17 -9.45
CA HIS A 137 -23.69 2.96 -9.89
C HIS A 137 -22.46 2.62 -9.03
N HIS A 138 -22.03 3.50 -8.12
CA HIS A 138 -20.80 3.32 -7.34
C HIS A 138 -20.80 2.04 -6.50
N ASP A 139 -21.94 1.70 -5.89
CA ASP A 139 -22.10 0.47 -5.11
C ASP A 139 -22.02 -0.82 -5.95
N HIS A 140 -22.00 -0.69 -7.29
CA HIS A 140 -22.08 -1.81 -8.22
C HIS A 140 -20.88 -1.92 -9.18
N VAL A 141 -19.90 -1.01 -9.06
CA VAL A 141 -18.67 -1.01 -9.88
C VAL A 141 -17.96 -2.37 -9.86
N TYR A 142 -17.88 -3.00 -8.69
CA TYR A 142 -17.26 -4.33 -8.54
C TYR A 142 -17.88 -5.39 -9.46
N ARG A 143 -19.17 -5.26 -9.84
CA ARG A 143 -19.84 -6.20 -10.76
C ARG A 143 -19.41 -5.98 -12.20
N LEU A 144 -19.22 -4.73 -12.62
CA LEU A 144 -18.68 -4.39 -13.94
C LEU A 144 -17.29 -5.01 -14.10
N LEU A 145 -16.50 -4.92 -13.04
CA LEU A 145 -15.16 -5.49 -12.89
C LEU A 145 -15.15 -7.00 -12.57
N ARG A 146 -16.31 -7.67 -12.53
CA ARG A 146 -16.45 -9.12 -12.26
C ARG A 146 -15.76 -9.59 -10.97
N MET A 147 -15.69 -8.70 -9.98
CA MET A 147 -15.12 -8.99 -8.68
C MET A 147 -16.13 -9.77 -7.81
N PRO A 148 -15.66 -10.63 -6.88
CA PRO A 148 -16.56 -11.33 -5.95
C PRO A 148 -17.40 -10.41 -5.05
N ALA A 149 -16.83 -9.25 -4.71
CA ALA A 149 -17.36 -8.18 -3.86
C ALA A 149 -16.39 -6.98 -3.90
N ARG A 150 -16.73 -5.86 -3.25
CA ARG A 150 -15.83 -4.69 -3.13
C ARG A 150 -14.53 -5.04 -2.39
N TYR A 151 -14.64 -5.78 -1.29
CA TYR A 151 -13.52 -6.38 -0.56
C TYR A 151 -13.81 -7.85 -0.23
N TYR A 152 -12.77 -8.69 -0.24
CA TYR A 152 -12.87 -10.15 -0.11
C TYR A 152 -11.54 -10.79 0.26
N SER A 153 -11.56 -12.06 0.65
CA SER A 153 -10.36 -12.83 0.96
C SER A 153 -10.31 -14.16 0.20
N LEU A 154 -9.10 -14.55 -0.19
CA LEU A 154 -8.81 -15.74 -0.98
C LEU A 154 -7.89 -16.67 -0.22
N GLN A 155 -8.25 -17.94 -0.11
CA GLN A 155 -7.31 -18.98 0.29
C GLN A 155 -6.64 -19.57 -0.96
N VAL A 156 -5.32 -19.57 -0.98
CA VAL A 156 -4.51 -19.88 -2.18
C VAL A 156 -3.22 -20.64 -1.84
N GLY A 157 -2.51 -21.06 -2.88
CA GLY A 157 -1.21 -21.72 -2.78
C GLY A 157 -1.27 -23.17 -2.35
N GLU A 158 -0.10 -23.78 -2.19
CA GLU A 158 0.04 -25.19 -1.85
C GLU A 158 -0.48 -25.43 -0.44
N GLY A 159 -1.29 -26.47 -0.27
CA GLY A 159 -1.93 -26.76 1.03
C GLY A 159 -2.91 -25.69 1.52
N GLY A 160 -3.19 -24.64 0.74
CA GLY A 160 -4.07 -23.54 1.16
C GLY A 160 -3.51 -22.74 2.34
N VAL A 161 -2.19 -22.61 2.45
CA VAL A 161 -1.51 -21.97 3.59
C VAL A 161 -1.39 -20.45 3.47
N PHE A 162 -1.85 -19.86 2.36
CA PHE A 162 -1.84 -18.41 2.15
C PHE A 162 -3.24 -17.83 2.15
N LEU A 163 -3.39 -16.69 2.80
CA LEU A 163 -4.58 -15.86 2.75
C LEU A 163 -4.25 -14.54 2.05
N LEU A 164 -4.91 -14.28 0.93
CA LEU A 164 -4.89 -12.95 0.30
C LEU A 164 -6.07 -12.17 0.83
N ILE A 165 -5.83 -11.00 1.41
CA ILE A 165 -6.88 -10.09 1.87
C ILE A 165 -6.93 -8.93 0.89
N VAL A 166 -8.02 -8.81 0.13
CA VAL A 166 -8.24 -7.75 -0.84
C VAL A 166 -9.15 -6.70 -0.22
N LEU A 167 -8.59 -5.52 0.04
CA LEU A 167 -9.25 -4.38 0.64
C LEU A 167 -9.83 -3.45 -0.43
N ASP A 168 -10.92 -2.80 -0.08
CA ASP A 168 -11.45 -1.66 -0.80
C ASP A 168 -11.01 -0.38 -0.10
N GLY A 169 -9.89 0.19 -0.56
CA GLY A 169 -9.42 1.47 -0.07
C GLY A 169 -10.27 2.66 -0.51
N THR A 170 -11.22 2.46 -1.42
CA THR A 170 -12.18 3.49 -1.89
C THR A 170 -13.45 3.55 -1.04
N ASP A 171 -13.58 2.65 -0.05
CA ASP A 171 -14.77 2.45 0.78
C ASP A 171 -15.29 3.76 1.39
N LEU A 172 -14.40 4.54 2.00
CA LEU A 172 -14.65 5.93 2.38
C LEU A 172 -13.88 6.87 1.46
N SER A 173 -14.56 7.45 0.47
CA SER A 173 -13.96 8.42 -0.44
C SER A 173 -15.01 9.39 -0.95
N VAL A 174 -14.58 10.57 -1.40
CA VAL A 174 -15.49 11.56 -1.96
C VAL A 174 -16.02 11.15 -3.33
N PHE A 175 -15.30 10.30 -4.07
CA PHE A 175 -15.63 9.90 -5.43
C PHE A 175 -16.37 8.57 -5.55
N ALA A 176 -16.37 7.70 -4.53
CA ALA A 176 -17.00 6.38 -4.60
C ALA A 176 -18.18 6.18 -3.63
N THR A 177 -18.54 7.21 -2.85
CA THR A 177 -19.68 7.15 -1.94
C THR A 177 -20.82 8.00 -2.46
N ARG A 178 -22.07 7.61 -2.21
CA ARG A 178 -23.26 8.34 -2.70
C ARG A 178 -23.74 9.40 -1.69
N ALA A 179 -24.06 10.60 -2.16
CA ALA A 179 -24.64 11.67 -1.34
C ALA A 179 -25.91 11.22 -0.59
N GLY A 180 -26.06 11.69 0.65
CA GLY A 180 -27.21 11.36 1.51
C GLY A 180 -27.19 9.96 2.14
N THR A 181 -26.12 9.17 1.96
CA THR A 181 -25.97 7.85 2.59
C THR A 181 -25.19 7.92 3.91
N ALA A 182 -25.37 6.90 4.77
CA ALA A 182 -24.56 6.73 5.99
C ALA A 182 -23.05 6.66 5.68
N ARG A 183 -22.68 6.00 4.59
CA ARG A 183 -21.28 5.87 4.14
C ARG A 183 -20.68 7.22 3.74
N ARG A 184 -21.44 8.09 3.07
CA ARG A 184 -21.00 9.48 2.78
C ARG A 184 -20.87 10.30 4.07
N ALA A 185 -21.77 10.12 5.05
CA ALA A 185 -21.64 10.79 6.34
C ALA A 185 -20.36 10.35 7.09
N GLU A 186 -20.06 9.05 7.09
CA GLU A 186 -18.82 8.50 7.66
C GLU A 186 -17.58 9.04 6.94
N THR A 187 -17.60 9.08 5.60
CA THR A 187 -16.55 9.67 4.75
C THR A 187 -16.26 11.12 5.15
N ASN A 188 -17.31 11.94 5.25
CA ASN A 188 -17.18 13.34 5.66
C ASN A 188 -16.62 13.46 7.09
N GLY A 189 -17.04 12.59 7.99
CA GLY A 189 -16.54 12.52 9.36
C GLY A 189 -15.05 12.19 9.43
N MET A 190 -14.58 11.19 8.67
CA MET A 190 -13.17 10.82 8.59
C MET A 190 -12.34 11.98 8.00
N LYS A 191 -12.79 12.56 6.88
CA LYS A 191 -12.12 13.68 6.24
C LYS A 191 -12.01 14.89 7.17
N HIS A 192 -13.06 15.19 7.93
CA HIS A 192 -13.03 16.26 8.93
C HIS A 192 -12.05 15.97 10.07
N ARG A 193 -12.03 14.74 10.59
CA ARG A 193 -11.17 14.29 11.70
C ARG A 193 -9.68 14.39 11.34
N TYR A 194 -9.34 14.00 10.13
CA TYR A 194 -7.95 13.90 9.66
C TYR A 194 -7.56 14.97 8.64
N ARG A 195 -8.31 16.08 8.55
CA ARG A 195 -8.12 17.18 7.58
C ARG A 195 -6.72 17.80 7.53
N HIS A 196 -5.91 17.60 8.57
CA HIS A 196 -4.56 18.14 8.69
C HIS A 196 -3.49 17.19 8.12
N ARG A 197 -3.86 15.95 7.81
CA ARG A 197 -2.93 14.96 7.27
C ARG A 197 -2.74 15.17 5.78
N LYS A 198 -1.49 15.03 5.31
CA LYS A 198 -1.11 15.25 3.90
C LYS A 198 -1.84 14.35 2.91
N ASN A 199 -2.12 13.11 3.34
CA ASN A 199 -2.78 12.08 2.55
C ASN A 199 -4.29 12.27 2.39
N MET A 200 -4.88 13.34 2.95
CA MET A 200 -6.32 13.63 2.87
C MET A 200 -6.73 14.25 1.53
N LEU A 201 -6.17 13.73 0.43
CA LEU A 201 -6.46 14.14 -0.93
C LEU A 201 -7.76 13.50 -1.44
N ASP A 202 -8.46 14.21 -2.33
CA ASP A 202 -9.72 13.74 -2.93
C ASP A 202 -9.55 12.54 -3.84
N VAL A 203 -8.33 12.29 -4.33
CA VAL A 203 -7.99 11.10 -5.13
C VAL A 203 -7.70 9.86 -4.28
N ASN A 204 -7.58 10.02 -2.97
CA ASN A 204 -7.38 8.92 -2.03
C ASN A 204 -8.71 8.52 -1.37
N GLY A 205 -8.67 7.42 -0.62
CA GLY A 205 -9.78 6.99 0.22
C GLY A 205 -9.31 6.42 1.54
N GLY A 206 -10.27 5.98 2.35
CA GLY A 206 -10.07 5.32 3.63
C GLY A 206 -10.91 4.06 3.76
N ILE A 207 -10.62 3.29 4.79
CA ILE A 207 -11.35 2.06 5.16
C ILE A 207 -12.29 2.38 6.31
N GLY A 208 -13.60 2.11 6.14
CA GLY A 208 -14.61 2.36 7.16
C GLY A 208 -14.63 1.32 8.28
N GLU A 209 -15.41 1.59 9.32
CA GLU A 209 -15.43 0.74 10.53
C GLU A 209 -15.85 -0.70 10.22
N GLU A 210 -16.85 -0.90 9.35
CA GLU A 210 -17.31 -2.23 8.94
C GLU A 210 -16.17 -3.05 8.32
N GLN A 211 -15.40 -2.44 7.42
CA GLN A 211 -14.29 -3.10 6.75
C GLN A 211 -13.08 -3.29 7.68
N MET A 212 -12.81 -2.34 8.61
CA MET A 212 -11.80 -2.51 9.67
C MET A 212 -12.12 -3.71 10.58
N GLN A 213 -13.39 -3.85 10.98
CA GLN A 213 -13.85 -5.00 11.75
C GLN A 213 -13.72 -6.31 10.95
N TRP A 214 -14.10 -6.28 9.66
CA TRP A 214 -13.93 -7.43 8.77
C TRP A 214 -12.45 -7.84 8.62
N LEU A 215 -11.55 -6.88 8.41
CA LEU A 215 -10.11 -7.10 8.32
C LEU A 215 -9.57 -7.76 9.58
N ARG A 216 -9.96 -7.28 10.77
CA ARG A 216 -9.61 -7.91 12.05
C ARG A 216 -10.03 -9.38 12.09
N MET A 217 -11.27 -9.68 11.69
CA MET A 217 -11.75 -11.07 11.66
C MET A 217 -10.94 -11.95 10.72
N GLN A 218 -10.52 -11.43 9.56
CA GLN A 218 -9.66 -12.18 8.62
C GLN A 218 -8.27 -12.48 9.21
N LEU A 219 -7.67 -11.51 9.90
CA LEU A 219 -6.34 -11.65 10.52
C LEU A 219 -6.37 -12.64 11.69
N GLU A 220 -7.44 -12.63 12.48
CA GLU A 220 -7.66 -13.61 13.57
C GLU A 220 -7.86 -15.02 13.03
N TYR A 221 -8.64 -15.16 11.95
CA TYR A 221 -8.80 -16.42 11.24
C TYR A 221 -7.45 -16.94 10.73
N ALA A 222 -6.69 -16.11 10.01
CA ALA A 222 -5.39 -16.49 9.46
C ALA A 222 -4.40 -16.91 10.56
N SER A 223 -4.37 -16.18 11.67
CA SER A 223 -3.52 -16.51 12.82
C SER A 223 -3.87 -17.86 13.42
N LYS A 224 -5.17 -18.16 13.59
CA LYS A 224 -5.63 -19.46 14.11
C LYS A 224 -5.33 -20.62 13.16
N GLN A 225 -5.49 -20.38 11.86
CA GLN A 225 -5.20 -21.36 10.81
C GLN A 225 -3.70 -21.44 10.46
N LYS A 226 -2.86 -20.65 11.13
CA LYS A 226 -1.42 -20.57 10.89
C LYS A 226 -1.07 -20.30 9.42
N MET A 227 -1.79 -19.37 8.81
CA MET A 227 -1.59 -18.96 7.42
C MET A 227 -0.60 -17.81 7.29
N VAL A 228 -0.02 -17.62 6.12
CA VAL A 228 0.71 -16.41 5.74
C VAL A 228 -0.24 -15.45 5.02
N VAL A 229 -0.23 -14.18 5.41
CA VAL A 229 -1.16 -13.16 4.90
C VAL A 229 -0.42 -12.19 3.96
N LEU A 230 -1.00 -12.00 2.77
CA LEU A 230 -0.67 -10.89 1.88
C LEU A 230 -1.90 -9.97 1.77
N VAL A 231 -1.73 -8.69 2.07
CA VAL A 231 -2.80 -7.70 2.00
C VAL A 231 -2.66 -6.92 0.69
N PHE A 232 -3.77 -6.72 -0.01
CA PHE A 232 -3.83 -5.96 -1.26
C PHE A 232 -4.76 -4.77 -1.07
N CYS A 233 -4.28 -3.58 -1.39
CA CYS A 233 -5.05 -2.34 -1.34
C CYS A 233 -4.51 -1.40 -2.42
N HIS A 234 -5.38 -0.72 -3.17
CA HIS A 234 -4.93 0.22 -4.21
C HIS A 234 -3.97 1.26 -3.65
N PHE A 235 -4.40 1.93 -2.57
CA PHE A 235 -3.62 2.95 -1.88
C PHE A 235 -2.54 2.31 -1.01
N PRO A 236 -1.29 2.80 -1.09
CA PRO A 236 -0.25 2.48 -0.12
C PRO A 236 -0.63 2.99 1.28
N MET A 237 0.11 2.53 2.28
CA MET A 237 -0.12 2.89 3.69
C MET A 237 1.17 3.07 4.50
N TYR A 238 2.33 2.92 3.85
CA TYR A 238 3.65 3.09 4.44
C TYR A 238 4.66 3.43 3.32
N PRO A 239 5.66 4.30 3.55
CA PRO A 239 5.95 5.01 4.80
C PRO A 239 4.84 6.01 5.16
N TYR A 240 4.72 6.36 6.44
CA TYR A 240 3.71 7.34 6.87
C TYR A 240 4.02 8.73 6.30
N ASP A 241 3.00 9.61 6.35
CA ASP A 241 3.08 11.01 5.91
C ASP A 241 3.36 11.21 4.40
N ASP A 242 3.12 10.18 3.59
CA ASP A 242 3.07 10.24 2.12
C ASP A 242 1.68 10.71 1.65
N GLU A 243 1.65 11.65 0.72
CA GLU A 243 0.43 12.28 0.19
C GLU A 243 -0.50 11.30 -0.55
N LEU A 244 0.01 10.20 -1.06
CA LEU A 244 -0.76 9.21 -1.83
C LEU A 244 -1.20 8.01 -1.00
N ASN A 245 -0.95 8.02 0.31
CA ASN A 245 -1.41 6.96 1.18
C ASN A 245 -2.94 6.97 1.40
N LEU A 246 -3.45 5.81 1.81
CA LEU A 246 -4.78 5.64 2.38
C LEU A 246 -5.01 6.62 3.53
N TRP A 247 -6.18 7.25 3.62
CA TRP A 247 -6.54 8.28 4.62
C TRP A 247 -6.26 7.85 6.06
N ASN A 248 -6.63 6.63 6.43
CA ASN A 248 -6.40 6.02 7.74
C ASN A 248 -5.31 4.94 7.71
N ASP A 249 -4.25 5.17 6.90
CA ASP A 249 -3.05 4.35 6.82
C ASP A 249 -2.47 3.93 8.19
N VAL A 250 -2.35 4.86 9.14
CA VAL A 250 -1.82 4.62 10.49
C VAL A 250 -2.68 3.62 11.25
N GLU A 251 -4.01 3.78 11.22
CA GLU A 251 -4.93 2.86 11.88
C GLU A 251 -4.86 1.45 11.28
N VAL A 252 -4.78 1.35 9.95
CA VAL A 252 -4.69 0.07 9.24
C VAL A 252 -3.35 -0.61 9.53
N VAL A 253 -2.22 0.08 9.38
CA VAL A 253 -0.90 -0.48 9.64
C VAL A 253 -0.75 -0.90 11.10
N ARG A 254 -1.29 -0.11 12.05
CA ARG A 254 -1.35 -0.52 13.47
C ARG A 254 -2.15 -1.79 13.67
N LEU A 255 -3.28 -1.96 12.98
CA LEU A 255 -4.05 -3.20 13.05
C LEU A 255 -3.22 -4.38 12.52
N LEU A 256 -2.63 -4.26 11.33
CA LEU A 256 -1.78 -5.29 10.71
C LEU A 256 -0.60 -5.67 11.61
N SER A 257 0.02 -4.69 12.27
CA SER A 257 1.16 -4.88 13.17
C SER A 257 0.84 -5.75 14.40
N ASN A 258 -0.43 -5.98 14.73
CA ASN A 258 -0.81 -6.88 15.82
C ASN A 258 -0.74 -8.38 15.43
N TYR A 259 -0.54 -8.70 14.15
CA TYR A 259 -0.66 -10.06 13.63
C TYR A 259 0.60 -10.48 12.87
N SER A 260 1.45 -11.27 13.52
CA SER A 260 2.72 -11.78 12.93
C SER A 260 2.57 -12.71 11.70
N CYS A 261 1.33 -13.03 11.29
CA CYS A 261 1.04 -13.74 10.06
C CYS A 261 1.09 -12.84 8.82
N VAL A 262 1.06 -11.51 8.98
CA VAL A 262 1.13 -10.54 7.87
C VAL A 262 2.57 -10.45 7.37
N ALA A 263 2.77 -10.84 6.11
CA ALA A 263 4.08 -10.83 5.47
C ALA A 263 4.29 -9.57 4.60
N ALA A 264 3.26 -9.17 3.86
CA ALA A 264 3.36 -8.00 2.99
C ALA A 264 2.01 -7.31 2.73
N VAL A 265 2.11 -6.04 2.38
CA VAL A 265 1.07 -5.18 1.84
C VAL A 265 1.48 -4.79 0.42
N ILE A 266 0.60 -5.00 -0.56
CA ILE A 266 0.84 -4.80 -1.97
C ILE A 266 -0.15 -3.77 -2.52
N SER A 267 0.37 -2.75 -3.20
CA SER A 267 -0.39 -1.58 -3.65
C SER A 267 0.03 -1.08 -5.04
N GLY A 268 -0.84 -0.25 -5.63
CA GLY A 268 -0.63 0.46 -6.89
C GLY A 268 -0.61 1.98 -6.65
N HIS A 269 -1.41 2.73 -7.41
CA HIS A 269 -1.78 4.15 -7.22
C HIS A 269 -0.65 5.16 -7.48
N THR A 270 0.55 4.97 -6.92
CA THR A 270 1.70 5.87 -7.13
C THR A 270 2.38 5.67 -8.49
N HIS A 271 1.92 4.66 -9.22
CA HIS A 271 2.47 4.18 -10.48
C HIS A 271 3.96 3.84 -10.42
N ARG A 272 4.60 3.71 -9.25
CA ARG A 272 6.04 3.46 -9.10
C ARG A 272 6.31 2.15 -8.40
N TRP A 273 7.39 1.49 -8.84
CA TRP A 273 7.99 0.43 -8.05
C TRP A 273 8.71 1.01 -6.83
N GLU A 274 8.24 0.68 -5.64
CA GLU A 274 8.87 1.06 -4.37
C GLU A 274 8.71 -0.11 -3.38
N HIS A 275 9.73 -0.31 -2.54
CA HIS A 275 9.72 -1.31 -1.49
C HIS A 275 10.23 -0.71 -0.19
N GLU A 276 9.46 -0.88 0.87
CA GLU A 276 9.78 -0.47 2.22
C GLU A 276 9.52 -1.60 3.20
N GLN A 277 10.13 -1.51 4.38
CA GLN A 277 9.95 -2.51 5.44
C GLN A 277 9.65 -1.86 6.78
N LEU A 278 8.77 -2.50 7.54
CA LEU A 278 8.47 -2.14 8.93
C LEU A 278 8.80 -3.34 9.81
N VAL A 279 9.79 -3.16 10.70
CA VAL A 279 10.10 -4.14 11.75
C VAL A 279 9.16 -3.90 12.93
N VAL A 280 8.43 -4.94 13.33
CA VAL A 280 7.38 -4.89 14.34
C VAL A 280 7.79 -5.76 15.53
N ALA A 281 7.86 -5.14 16.71
CA ALA A 281 8.04 -5.86 17.96
C ALA A 281 6.79 -6.67 18.31
N HIS A 282 6.97 -7.94 18.65
CA HIS A 282 5.89 -8.85 19.02
C HIS A 282 6.30 -9.72 20.22
N LYS A 283 5.32 -10.28 20.94
CA LYS A 283 5.56 -11.11 22.13
C LYS A 283 6.48 -12.33 21.90
N ASN A 284 6.63 -12.74 20.64
CA ASN A 284 7.42 -13.91 20.21
C ASN A 284 8.59 -13.48 19.31
N GLY A 285 9.27 -12.39 19.65
CA GLY A 285 10.33 -11.76 18.87
C GLY A 285 9.81 -10.72 17.87
N GLU A 286 10.65 -10.32 16.94
CA GLU A 286 10.28 -9.34 15.91
C GLU A 286 9.77 -10.04 14.64
N PHE A 287 9.00 -9.31 13.83
CA PHE A 287 8.66 -9.73 12.46
C PHE A 287 8.62 -8.51 11.55
N THR A 288 8.83 -8.73 10.25
CA THR A 288 8.81 -7.66 9.25
C THR A 288 7.53 -7.72 8.44
N ILE A 289 6.92 -6.56 8.22
CA ILE A 289 5.90 -6.36 7.19
C ILE A 289 6.56 -5.61 6.04
N HIS A 290 6.48 -6.17 4.83
CA HIS A 290 6.94 -5.51 3.62
C HIS A 290 5.81 -4.68 2.99
N PHE A 291 6.12 -3.47 2.55
CA PHE A 291 5.20 -2.61 1.80
C PHE A 291 5.75 -2.46 0.40
N VAL A 292 4.97 -2.91 -0.59
CA VAL A 292 5.39 -3.01 -1.98
C VAL A 292 4.41 -2.24 -2.84
N LYS A 293 4.90 -1.26 -3.59
CA LYS A 293 4.15 -0.54 -4.62
C LYS A 293 4.58 -1.06 -5.99
N PHE A 294 3.64 -1.39 -6.87
CA PHE A 294 3.94 -1.81 -8.24
C PHE A 294 3.83 -0.63 -9.21
N GLY A 295 4.64 -0.68 -10.26
CA GLY A 295 4.60 0.30 -11.35
C GLY A 295 3.30 0.23 -12.14
N GLY A 296 2.74 1.38 -12.46
CA GLY A 296 1.50 1.49 -13.22
C GLY A 296 1.73 1.29 -14.72
N ILE A 297 0.93 0.45 -15.38
CA ILE A 297 1.07 0.17 -16.81
C ILE A 297 0.97 1.45 -17.63
N VAL A 298 0.09 2.38 -17.27
CA VAL A 298 -0.18 3.60 -18.03
C VAL A 298 1.00 4.58 -18.09
N GLN A 299 1.88 4.59 -17.08
CA GLN A 299 2.76 5.73 -16.76
C GLN A 299 3.99 5.89 -17.67
N SER A 300 4.26 4.93 -18.55
CA SER A 300 5.41 4.89 -19.46
C SER A 300 4.99 4.31 -20.82
N PRO A 301 5.71 4.59 -21.92
CA PRO A 301 5.49 3.85 -23.17
C PRO A 301 5.91 2.38 -23.03
N PHE A 302 6.75 2.04 -22.05
CA PHE A 302 7.13 0.68 -21.70
C PHE A 302 6.15 0.06 -20.71
N THR A 303 6.05 -1.27 -20.73
CA THR A 303 5.15 -2.01 -19.84
C THR A 303 5.66 -2.10 -18.40
N SER A 304 4.73 -2.25 -17.47
CA SER A 304 4.99 -2.65 -16.07
C SER A 304 4.10 -3.84 -15.70
N TRP A 305 4.68 -4.84 -15.04
CA TRP A 305 3.98 -5.99 -14.48
C TRP A 305 5.00 -6.78 -13.66
N GLY A 306 4.55 -7.70 -12.81
CA GLY A 306 5.49 -8.58 -12.13
C GLY A 306 4.87 -9.82 -11.56
N PHE A 307 5.66 -10.50 -10.74
CA PHE A 307 5.31 -11.72 -10.07
C PHE A 307 5.62 -11.60 -8.59
N ILE A 308 4.74 -12.17 -7.77
CA ILE A 308 5.00 -12.46 -6.36
C ILE A 308 5.05 -13.96 -6.21
N GLU A 309 6.22 -14.49 -5.89
CA GLU A 309 6.45 -15.91 -5.68
C GLU A 309 6.81 -16.17 -4.23
N ALA A 310 5.93 -16.87 -3.50
CA ALA A 310 6.17 -17.19 -2.10
C ALA A 310 6.88 -18.53 -1.96
N TYR A 311 7.97 -18.53 -1.21
CA TYR A 311 8.70 -19.69 -0.76
C TYR A 311 8.51 -19.88 0.75
N GLU A 312 9.14 -20.90 1.32
CA GLU A 312 8.96 -21.23 2.74
C GLU A 312 9.29 -20.07 3.67
N LYS A 313 10.29 -19.24 3.34
CA LYS A 313 10.80 -18.15 4.20
C LYS A 313 11.02 -16.83 3.47
N GLU A 314 10.66 -16.74 2.20
CA GLU A 314 10.91 -15.55 1.39
C GLU A 314 9.76 -15.31 0.41
N LEU A 315 9.53 -14.05 0.07
CA LEU A 315 8.79 -13.66 -1.14
C LEU A 315 9.81 -13.20 -2.18
N HIS A 316 9.75 -13.75 -3.38
CA HIS A 316 10.54 -13.30 -4.52
C HIS A 316 9.64 -12.45 -5.41
N LEU A 317 10.01 -11.19 -5.56
CA LEU A 317 9.28 -10.20 -6.32
C LEU A 317 10.12 -9.79 -7.52
N HIS A 318 9.65 -10.11 -8.71
CA HIS A 318 10.39 -9.84 -9.93
C HIS A 318 9.47 -9.52 -11.10
N GLY A 319 9.98 -8.80 -12.09
CA GLY A 319 9.17 -8.37 -13.22
C GLY A 319 9.76 -7.16 -13.92
N LEU A 320 8.89 -6.40 -14.57
CA LEU A 320 9.22 -5.17 -15.27
C LEU A 320 8.59 -3.97 -14.59
N ASN A 321 9.41 -2.94 -14.36
CA ASN A 321 8.93 -1.59 -14.06
C ASN A 321 9.40 -0.67 -15.18
N PHE A 322 8.47 -0.26 -16.05
CA PHE A 322 8.75 0.55 -17.23
C PHE A 322 9.81 -0.07 -18.14
N GLY A 323 9.71 -1.39 -18.38
CA GLY A 323 10.67 -2.14 -19.19
C GLY A 323 12.02 -2.44 -18.52
N ARG A 324 12.23 -2.05 -17.26
CA ARG A 324 13.43 -2.43 -16.49
C ARG A 324 13.13 -3.61 -15.59
N VAL A 325 14.01 -4.61 -15.60
CA VAL A 325 13.93 -5.76 -14.67
C VAL A 325 14.12 -5.29 -13.24
N PHE A 326 13.28 -5.79 -12.35
CA PHE A 326 13.54 -5.81 -10.92
C PHE A 326 13.51 -7.25 -10.39
N ASP A 327 14.28 -7.52 -9.33
CA ASP A 327 14.32 -8.79 -8.61
C ASP A 327 14.65 -8.49 -7.13
N TYR A 328 13.70 -8.77 -6.25
CA TYR A 328 13.79 -8.56 -4.81
C TYR A 328 13.46 -9.84 -4.08
N ARG A 329 14.25 -10.17 -3.06
CA ARG A 329 13.99 -11.29 -2.14
C ARG A 329 13.69 -10.73 -0.76
N LEU A 330 12.49 -10.97 -0.29
CA LEU A 330 11.94 -10.37 0.93
C LEU A 330 11.79 -11.46 2.00
N PRO A 331 12.61 -11.44 3.08
CA PRO A 331 12.52 -12.43 4.14
C PRO A 331 11.20 -12.32 4.91
N ILE A 332 10.50 -13.44 5.08
CA ILE A 332 9.27 -13.51 5.87
C ILE A 332 9.46 -14.46 7.06
N ARG A 333 8.59 -14.38 8.07
CA ARG A 333 8.61 -15.25 9.26
C ARG A 333 8.53 -16.75 8.89
N GLY A 334 8.00 -17.02 7.71
CA GLY A 334 7.91 -18.31 7.06
C GLY A 334 6.55 -18.98 7.22
N VAL A 335 6.28 -19.96 6.36
CA VAL A 335 5.03 -20.73 6.39
C VAL A 335 5.02 -21.63 7.65
N PRO A 336 4.07 -21.46 8.58
CA PRO A 336 4.10 -22.20 9.84
C PRO A 336 3.88 -23.71 9.63
N GLY A 337 4.86 -24.50 10.08
CA GLY A 337 4.87 -25.96 9.99
C GLY A 337 5.57 -26.45 8.73
N GLY A 338 6.53 -27.36 8.88
CA GLY A 338 7.21 -28.08 7.77
C GLY A 338 6.29 -29.05 7.00
N ALA A 339 5.02 -28.68 6.85
CA ALA A 339 3.90 -29.48 6.37
C ALA A 339 3.52 -29.19 4.91
N VAL A 340 4.32 -28.41 4.17
CA VAL A 340 4.48 -28.72 2.75
C VAL A 340 5.49 -29.84 2.71
N LEU A 341 4.98 -31.07 2.77
CA LEU A 341 5.78 -32.28 2.62
C LEU A 341 6.78 -32.05 1.50
N ARG A 342 8.03 -32.35 1.83
CA ARG A 342 9.15 -32.89 1.05
C ARG A 342 8.79 -33.75 -0.20
N LYS A 343 7.83 -33.37 -1.03
CA LYS A 343 7.90 -33.66 -2.45
C LYS A 343 8.69 -32.52 -3.05
N THR A 344 10.00 -32.60 -2.87
CA THR A 344 10.93 -32.08 -3.86
C THR A 344 10.55 -32.70 -5.19
N THR A 345 9.60 -32.09 -5.90
CA THR A 345 9.56 -32.17 -7.35
C THR A 345 10.82 -31.44 -7.78
N ARG A 346 11.95 -32.16 -7.80
CA ARG A 346 13.05 -31.81 -8.68
C ARG A 346 12.39 -31.61 -10.03
N VAL A 347 12.41 -30.38 -10.54
CA VAL A 347 12.14 -30.15 -11.94
C VAL A 347 13.28 -30.86 -12.66
N LEU A 348 13.06 -32.12 -13.03
CA LEU A 348 13.91 -32.79 -14.00
C LEU A 348 13.77 -31.96 -15.27
N SER A 349 14.89 -31.38 -15.71
CA SER A 349 15.04 -30.43 -16.79
C SER A 349 14.71 -30.99 -18.20
N SER A 350 13.76 -31.91 -18.31
CA SER A 350 13.37 -32.55 -19.58
C SER A 350 12.03 -33.28 -19.56
N GLY A 351 11.19 -33.10 -18.52
CA GLY A 351 9.84 -33.72 -18.44
C GLY A 351 8.70 -32.79 -18.88
N PRO A 352 7.51 -33.33 -19.25
CA PRO A 352 6.37 -32.51 -19.67
C PRO A 352 5.96 -31.55 -18.55
N PHE A 353 5.69 -30.29 -18.91
CA PHE A 353 5.28 -29.21 -18.02
C PHE A 353 4.17 -29.67 -17.05
N ILE A 354 4.52 -29.87 -15.77
CA ILE A 354 3.53 -30.21 -14.74
C ILE A 354 2.74 -28.95 -14.40
N ARG A 355 1.54 -28.82 -14.96
CA ARG A 355 0.60 -27.76 -14.56
C ARG A 355 0.17 -27.96 -13.11
N ARG A 356 0.42 -26.98 -12.27
CA ARG A 356 -0.04 -26.94 -10.88
C ARG A 356 -1.57 -26.92 -10.82
N ARG A 357 -2.19 -27.75 -9.96
CA ARG A 357 -3.63 -27.67 -9.70
C ARG A 357 -3.94 -26.38 -8.95
N ARG A 358 -4.65 -25.47 -9.61
CA ARG A 358 -5.01 -24.15 -9.08
C ARG A 358 -6.18 -24.27 -8.11
N ASN A 359 -5.91 -24.11 -6.82
CA ASN A 359 -6.91 -24.16 -5.75
C ASN A 359 -7.09 -22.76 -5.15
N VAL A 360 -7.74 -21.87 -5.89
CA VAL A 360 -8.09 -20.51 -5.41
C VAL A 360 -9.53 -20.52 -4.94
N ARG A 361 -9.77 -20.16 -3.67
CA ARG A 361 -11.11 -20.14 -3.07
C ARG A 361 -11.40 -18.80 -2.42
N VAL A 362 -12.51 -18.15 -2.80
CA VAL A 362 -13.05 -17.02 -2.04
C VAL A 362 -13.61 -17.56 -0.73
N ILE A 363 -13.05 -17.13 0.41
CA ILE A 363 -13.49 -17.62 1.72
C ILE A 363 -14.36 -16.60 2.47
N SER A 364 -14.15 -15.30 2.25
CA SER A 364 -14.98 -14.25 2.83
C SER A 364 -15.12 -13.08 1.86
N ARG A 365 -16.22 -12.33 1.97
CA ARG A 365 -16.50 -11.15 1.14
C ARG A 365 -17.48 -10.21 1.83
N CYS A 366 -17.44 -8.93 1.50
CA CYS A 366 -18.42 -7.96 2.00
C CYS A 366 -19.85 -8.38 1.66
N GLY A 367 -20.79 -8.18 2.59
CA GLY A 367 -22.19 -8.61 2.45
C GLY A 367 -22.41 -10.13 2.43
N GLY A 368 -21.36 -10.95 2.57
CA GLY A 368 -21.46 -12.41 2.69
C GLY A 368 -21.72 -12.87 4.14
N ASP A 369 -22.08 -14.15 4.31
CA ASP A 369 -22.25 -14.71 5.65
C ASP A 369 -20.90 -14.82 6.37
N THR A 370 -20.76 -14.09 7.46
CA THR A 370 -19.61 -14.11 8.35
C THR A 370 -19.90 -14.82 9.68
N LYS A 371 -21.11 -15.38 9.87
CA LYS A 371 -21.48 -16.09 11.11
C LYS A 371 -20.52 -17.24 11.42
N TRP A 372 -20.02 -17.93 10.40
CA TRP A 372 -19.03 -18.99 10.56
C TRP A 372 -17.68 -18.48 11.10
N LEU A 373 -17.26 -17.25 10.76
CA LEU A 373 -16.06 -16.63 11.32
C LEU A 373 -16.24 -16.34 12.81
N ARG A 374 -17.45 -15.93 13.24
CA ARG A 374 -17.76 -15.71 14.66
C ARG A 374 -17.65 -16.98 15.50
N ASN A 375 -17.86 -18.15 14.91
CA ASN A 375 -17.68 -19.43 15.60
C ASN A 375 -16.20 -19.83 15.73
N ILE A 376 -15.34 -19.33 14.83
CA ILE A 376 -13.88 -19.54 14.88
C ILE A 376 -13.23 -18.50 15.79
N ILE A 377 -13.79 -17.29 15.85
CA ILE A 377 -13.34 -16.16 16.65
C ILE A 377 -14.05 -16.21 18.01
N HIS A 378 -13.41 -16.78 19.05
CA HIS A 378 -13.81 -16.46 20.42
C HIS A 378 -13.87 -14.94 20.56
N GLN A 379 -15.06 -14.43 20.87
CA GLN A 379 -15.29 -13.00 21.04
C GLN A 379 -14.19 -12.40 21.92
N PRO A 380 -13.74 -11.16 21.64
CA PRO A 380 -12.93 -10.46 22.62
C PRO A 380 -13.72 -10.43 23.93
N VAL A 381 -13.07 -10.85 25.02
CA VAL A 381 -13.57 -10.60 26.37
C VAL A 381 -13.96 -9.12 26.41
N PRO A 382 -15.20 -8.77 26.79
CA PRO A 382 -15.58 -7.36 26.88
C PRO A 382 -14.57 -6.69 27.79
N ASN A 383 -13.99 -5.57 27.33
CA ASN A 383 -13.28 -4.68 28.24
C ASN A 383 -14.27 -4.39 29.36
N LYS A 384 -14.04 -4.97 30.55
CA LYS A 384 -14.77 -4.59 31.75
C LYS A 384 -14.61 -3.08 31.82
N THR A 385 -15.76 -2.41 31.78
CA THR A 385 -15.95 -1.02 32.16
C THR A 385 -14.88 -0.63 33.18
N VAL A 386 -13.95 0.23 32.75
CA VAL A 386 -13.14 1.00 33.68
C VAL A 386 -14.14 1.90 34.40
N GLY A 387 -14.55 1.41 35.56
CA GLY A 387 -15.18 2.23 36.58
C GLY A 387 -14.27 3.43 36.81
N ARG A 388 -14.90 4.59 36.77
CA ARG A 388 -14.36 5.87 37.18
C ARG A 388 -13.69 5.74 38.55
N THR A 389 -12.65 6.56 38.72
CA THR A 389 -11.92 6.97 39.93
C THR A 389 -10.67 6.17 40.34
N GLU A 390 -9.59 6.96 40.37
CA GLU A 390 -8.35 6.88 41.18
C GLU A 390 -7.05 6.54 40.44
N ASN A 391 -6.08 7.46 40.61
CA ASN A 391 -4.65 7.41 40.28
C ASN A 391 -4.16 7.88 38.91
N VAL A 392 -4.63 9.03 38.44
CA VAL A 392 -3.93 9.86 37.42
C VAL A 392 -3.08 10.98 38.06
N SER A 393 -3.09 11.12 39.38
CA SER A 393 -2.37 12.20 40.08
C SER A 393 -0.93 11.87 40.49
N SER A 394 -0.42 10.64 40.34
CA SER A 394 0.96 10.33 40.78
C SER A 394 2.01 10.40 39.68
N LEU A 395 1.67 10.09 38.41
CA LEU A 395 2.64 10.14 37.30
C LEU A 395 2.94 11.57 36.82
N MET A 396 1.96 12.47 36.80
CA MET A 396 2.17 13.87 36.39
C MET A 396 3.09 14.64 37.34
N TRP A 397 3.13 14.27 38.62
CA TRP A 397 4.03 14.92 39.59
C TRP A 397 5.47 14.46 39.45
N VAL A 398 5.70 13.19 39.10
CA VAL A 398 7.06 12.66 38.90
C VAL A 398 7.70 13.27 37.65
N GLU A 399 6.96 13.42 36.55
CA GLU A 399 7.47 14.06 35.34
C GLU A 399 7.73 15.57 35.52
N CYS A 400 6.86 16.28 36.24
CA CYS A 400 7.07 17.70 36.55
C CYS A 400 8.28 17.96 37.46
N VAL A 401 8.55 17.09 38.45
CA VAL A 401 9.71 17.23 39.34
C VAL A 401 11.03 16.94 38.62
N ILE A 402 11.05 15.98 37.68
CA ILE A 402 12.22 15.69 36.84
C ILE A 402 12.50 16.84 35.87
N PHE A 403 11.47 17.44 35.25
CA PHE A 403 11.66 18.59 34.36
C PHE A 403 12.12 19.86 35.10
N LEU A 404 11.56 20.14 36.29
CA LEU A 404 11.98 21.31 37.07
C LEU A 404 13.44 21.20 37.54
N SER A 405 13.85 20.01 37.98
CA SER A 405 15.23 19.76 38.43
C SER A 405 16.24 19.89 37.29
N LEU A 406 15.91 19.43 36.07
CA LEU A 406 16.79 19.58 34.92
C LEU A 406 17.00 21.05 34.51
N VAL A 407 15.93 21.85 34.55
CA VAL A 407 15.99 23.29 34.21
C VAL A 407 16.82 24.07 35.24
N VAL A 408 16.69 23.74 36.54
CA VAL A 408 17.48 24.36 37.60
C VAL A 408 18.97 23.99 37.48
N VAL A 409 19.30 22.74 37.16
CA VAL A 409 20.69 22.31 36.94
C VAL A 409 21.31 23.03 35.73
N ILE A 410 20.58 23.16 34.62
CA ILE A 410 21.05 23.90 33.44
C ILE A 410 21.25 25.39 33.74
N ALA A 411 20.35 26.00 34.53
CA ALA A 411 20.47 27.39 34.95
C ALA A 411 21.70 27.61 35.87
N LEU A 412 21.94 26.71 36.81
CA LEU A 412 23.10 26.75 37.71
C LEU A 412 24.42 26.57 36.95
N LEU A 413 24.48 25.64 35.99
CA LEU A 413 25.65 25.44 35.13
C LEU A 413 25.94 26.69 34.28
N ARG A 414 24.91 27.35 33.73
CA ARG A 414 25.08 28.62 32.99
C ARG A 414 25.53 29.77 33.88
N LEU A 415 25.06 29.85 35.12
CA LEU A 415 25.51 30.82 36.12
C LEU A 415 26.98 30.59 36.53
N MET A 416 27.39 29.33 36.71
CA MET A 416 28.79 28.98 37.01
C MET A 416 29.72 29.30 35.83
N CYS A 417 29.31 29.02 34.59
CA CYS A 417 30.09 29.40 33.39
C CYS A 417 30.21 30.92 33.22
N ARG A 418 29.16 31.70 33.56
CA ARG A 418 29.23 33.18 33.57
C ARG A 418 30.16 33.71 34.66
N LYS A 419 30.15 33.10 35.85
CA LYS A 419 31.02 33.50 36.98
C LYS A 419 32.50 33.19 36.72
N ASN A 420 32.81 32.14 35.95
CA ASN A 420 34.18 31.83 35.53
C ASN A 420 34.70 32.71 34.37
N ARG A 421 33.84 33.20 33.47
CA ARG A 421 34.26 34.18 32.43
C ARG A 421 34.56 35.57 32.99
N GLY A 422 34.03 35.93 34.16
CA GLY A 422 34.33 37.19 34.85
C GLY A 422 35.63 37.21 35.67
N ARG A 423 36.35 36.08 35.78
CA ARG A 423 37.61 35.96 36.55
C ARG A 423 38.88 35.86 35.71
N GLN A 424 38.78 35.87 34.38
CA GLN A 424 39.95 35.83 33.47
C GLN A 424 40.24 37.14 32.71
N SER A 425 39.53 38.25 32.98
CA SER A 425 39.79 39.56 32.32
C SER A 425 40.57 40.56 33.19
N LYS A 426 41.47 40.08 34.05
CA LYS A 426 42.52 40.89 34.66
C LYS A 426 43.81 40.12 34.52
N PHE A 427 44.53 40.32 33.42
CA PHE A 427 46.00 40.40 33.38
C PHE A 427 46.47 40.57 31.91
N VAL A 428 47.45 41.47 31.75
CA VAL A 428 48.30 41.72 30.59
C VAL A 428 47.77 42.68 29.51
N SER A 429 48.05 43.97 29.75
CA SER A 429 48.36 44.93 28.70
C SER A 429 49.87 44.89 28.45
N VAL A 430 50.34 44.66 27.21
CA VAL A 430 51.64 45.17 26.75
C VAL A 430 51.54 45.53 25.27
N ARG A 431 51.93 46.77 24.99
CA ARG A 431 52.17 47.45 23.71
C ARG A 431 52.96 46.63 22.68
N SER A 432 52.63 46.82 21.41
CA SER A 432 53.64 47.23 20.41
C SER A 432 52.99 48.06 19.28
N ARG A 433 53.58 49.25 19.06
CA ARG A 433 53.37 50.13 17.92
C ARG A 433 54.42 49.76 16.85
N GLY A 434 54.11 50.01 15.59
CA GLY A 434 55.16 50.25 14.58
C GLY A 434 54.74 49.89 13.16
N ALA A 435 54.15 50.84 12.45
CA ALA A 435 54.14 50.91 10.99
C ALA A 435 55.50 51.38 10.46
N VAL A 436 55.69 51.25 9.13
CA VAL A 436 56.62 51.94 8.18
C VAL A 436 56.99 50.86 7.12
N HIS A 437 56.80 50.99 5.80
CA HIS A 437 56.65 52.13 4.89
C HIS A 437 55.56 51.88 3.84
#